data_AF-A0A2T5L1R2-F1
#
_entry.id   AF-A0A2T5L1R2-F1
#
_cell.length_a   1.000
_cell.length_b   1.000
_cell.length_c   1.000
_cell.angle_alpha   90.00
_cell.angle_beta   90.00
_cell.angle_gamma   90.00
#
_symmetry.space_group_name_H-M   'P 1'
#
loop_
_entity.id
_entity.type
_entity.pdbx_description
1 polymer ?
#
loop_
_entity_poly.entity_id
_entity_poly.type
_entity_poly.pdbx_seq_one_letter_code
_entity_poly.pdbx_strand_id
1 'polypeptide(L)' 'MSVRLLCDTARVMAAARHVEPNRARRRAWFVEDPIAELGFRTAEDLVEAGETSRLIAMIASIRAHERGS' A
#
# COMPACT_ATOMS: atom_id res chain seq x y z
N MET A 1 -9.56 15.98 -1.73
CA MET A 1 -8.27 15.25 -1.85
C MET A 1 -7.34 16.04 -2.76
N SER A 2 -6.10 16.28 -2.35
CA SER A 2 -5.10 16.99 -3.17
C SER A 2 -4.64 16.13 -4.36
N VAL A 3 -4.16 16.75 -5.45
CA VAL A 3 -3.56 16.06 -6.61
C VAL A 3 -2.44 15.12 -6.15
N ARG A 4 -1.64 15.55 -5.17
CA ARG A 4 -0.57 14.72 -4.58
C ARG A 4 -1.12 13.42 -3.97
N LEU A 5 -2.19 13.51 -3.19
CA LEU A 5 -2.82 12.33 -2.57
C LEU A 5 -3.36 11.37 -3.64
N LEU A 6 -3.96 11.87 -4.72
CA LEU A 6 -4.43 11.04 -5.83
C LEU A 6 -3.26 10.31 -6.51
N CYS A 7 -2.15 11.02 -6.76
CA CYS A 7 -0.94 10.42 -7.32
C CYS A 7 -0.33 9.36 -6.38
N ASP A 8 -0.24 9.65 -5.09
CA ASP A 8 0.34 8.75 -4.11
C ASP A 8 -0.52 7.49 -3.90
N THR A 9 -1.85 7.64 -3.84
CA THR A 9 -2.79 6.51 -3.84
C THR A 9 -2.63 5.65 -5.09
N ALA A 10 -2.53 6.26 -6.28
CA ALA A 10 -2.32 5.52 -7.52
C ALA A 10 -1.01 4.74 -7.52
N ARG A 11 0.07 5.32 -6.99
CA ARG A 11 1.38 4.66 -6.86
C ARG A 11 1.32 3.45 -5.92
N VAL A 12 0.67 3.57 -4.76
CA VAL A 12 0.49 2.46 -3.82
C VAL A 12 -0.34 1.34 -4.45
N MET A 13 -1.46 1.69 -5.08
CA MET A 13 -2.34 0.70 -5.73
C MET A 13 -1.65 -0.02 -6.90
N ALA A 14 -0.77 0.66 -7.63
CA ALA A 14 0.05 0.06 -8.67
C ALA A 14 1.11 -0.90 -8.09
N ALA A 15 1.80 -0.51 -7.02
CA ALA A 15 2.77 -1.38 -6.34
C ALA A 15 2.10 -2.65 -5.78
N ALA A 16 0.96 -2.49 -5.09
CA ALA A 16 0.22 -3.58 -4.48
C ALA A 16 -0.38 -4.57 -5.50
N ARG A 17 -0.57 -4.16 -6.77
CA ARG A 17 -1.13 -5.02 -7.85
C ARG A 17 -0.35 -6.32 -8.04
N HIS A 18 0.94 -6.30 -7.78
CA HIS A 18 1.79 -7.48 -7.94
C HIS A 18 1.65 -8.49 -6.80
N VAL A 19 1.26 -8.02 -5.61
CA VAL A 19 1.05 -8.87 -4.43
C VAL A 19 -0.38 -9.44 -4.47
N GLU A 20 -1.37 -8.59 -4.70
CA GLU A 20 -2.77 -8.98 -4.80
C GLU A 20 -3.31 -8.52 -6.16
N PRO A 21 -3.50 -9.40 -7.16
CA PRO A 21 -4.00 -9.03 -8.49
C PRO A 21 -5.48 -8.62 -8.49
N ASN A 22 -6.29 -9.07 -7.53
CA ASN A 22 -7.70 -8.74 -7.45
C ASN A 22 -7.90 -7.28 -7.00
N ARG A 23 -8.53 -6.48 -7.88
CA ARG A 23 -8.74 -5.04 -7.64
C ARG A 23 -9.62 -4.75 -6.41
N ALA A 24 -10.67 -5.54 -6.18
CA ALA A 24 -11.57 -5.34 -5.06
C ALA A 24 -10.85 -5.64 -3.74
N ARG A 25 -10.13 -6.76 -3.67
CA ARG A 25 -9.33 -7.13 -2.48
C ARG A 25 -8.24 -6.11 -2.18
N ARG A 26 -7.52 -5.61 -3.18
CA ARG A 26 -6.56 -4.51 -2.98
C ARG A 26 -7.20 -3.26 -2.43
N ARG A 27 -8.39 -2.90 -2.93
CA ARG A 27 -9.07 -1.70 -2.44
C ARG A 27 -9.55 -1.88 -1.01
N ALA A 28 -10.09 -3.04 -0.66
CA ALA A 28 -10.46 -3.38 0.71
C ALA A 28 -9.22 -3.28 1.63
N TRP A 29 -8.11 -3.93 1.26
CA TRP A 29 -6.85 -3.78 2.00
C TRP A 29 -6.43 -2.31 2.17
N PHE A 30 -6.55 -1.51 1.11
CA PHE A 30 -6.12 -0.11 1.15
C PHE A 30 -6.89 0.73 2.18
N VAL A 31 -8.19 0.49 2.33
CA VAL A 31 -9.10 1.32 3.15
C VAL A 31 -9.47 0.70 4.51
N GLU A 32 -9.40 -0.62 4.65
CA GLU A 32 -10.02 -1.34 5.77
C GLU A 32 -9.02 -2.16 6.59
N ASP A 33 -7.85 -2.49 6.06
CA ASP A 33 -6.91 -3.43 6.70
C ASP A 33 -5.75 -2.70 7.40
N PRO A 34 -5.70 -2.69 8.74
CA PRO A 34 -4.62 -2.03 9.48
C PRO A 34 -3.31 -2.81 9.36
N ILE A 35 -2.24 -2.09 9.00
CA ILE A 35 -0.90 -2.68 8.85
C ILE A 35 -0.18 -2.60 10.19
N ALA A 36 0.01 -3.76 10.85
CA ALA A 36 0.61 -3.85 12.18
C ALA A 36 2.03 -3.25 12.22
N GLU A 37 2.86 -3.54 11.22
CA GLU A 37 4.25 -3.09 11.10
C GLU A 37 4.37 -1.57 10.89
N LEU A 38 3.28 -0.90 10.54
CA LEU A 38 3.19 0.54 10.31
C LEU A 38 2.31 1.26 11.34
N GLY A 39 2.11 0.62 12.49
CA GLY A 39 1.44 1.19 13.66
C GLY A 39 -0.08 1.04 13.64
N PHE A 40 -0.60 -0.06 13.07
CA PHE A 40 -2.04 -0.36 12.98
C PHE A 40 -2.84 0.73 12.25
N ARG A 41 -2.25 1.26 11.17
CA ARG A 41 -2.89 2.23 10.27
C ARG A 41 -3.17 1.59 8.93
N THR A 42 -4.23 2.03 8.26
CA THR A 42 -4.54 1.57 6.91
C THR A 42 -3.54 2.15 5.90
N ALA A 43 -3.51 1.60 4.69
CA ALA A 43 -2.71 2.17 3.61
C ALA A 43 -3.16 3.60 3.24
N GLU A 44 -4.46 3.88 3.34
CA GLU A 44 -5.03 5.21 3.13
C GLU A 44 -4.49 6.21 4.16
N ASP A 45 -4.55 5.88 5.46
CA ASP A 45 -4.02 6.72 6.54
C ASP A 45 -2.54 7.07 6.33
N LEU A 46 -1.74 6.09 5.87
CA LEU A 46 -0.32 6.28 5.60
C LEU A 46 -0.07 7.19 4.41
N VAL A 47 -0.89 7.13 3.36
CA VAL A 47 -0.82 8.06 2.23
C VAL A 47 -1.21 9.46 2.67
N GLU A 48 -2.27 9.60 3.47
CA GLU A 48 -2.71 10.88 4.01
C GLU A 48 -1.67 11.52 4.94
N ALA A 49 -0.94 10.70 5.71
CA ALA A 49 0.19 11.13 6.54
C ALA A 49 1.47 11.44 5.73
N GLY A 50 1.48 11.24 4.41
CA GLY A 50 2.65 11.46 3.57
C GLY A 50 3.75 10.38 3.69
N GLU A 51 3.43 9.23 4.29
CA GLU A 51 4.34 8.09 4.47
C GLU A 51 4.36 7.12 3.27
N THR A 52 3.92 7.58 2.09
CA THR A 52 3.81 6.78 0.86
C THR A 52 5.10 6.02 0.51
N SER A 53 6.27 6.65 0.64
CA SER A 53 7.56 6.02 0.32
C SER A 53 7.87 4.82 1.23
N ARG A 54 7.54 4.93 2.52
CA ARG A 54 7.73 3.85 3.50
C ARG A 54 6.81 2.67 3.20
N LEU A 55 5.54 2.95 2.88
CA LEU A 55 4.57 1.93 2.50
C LEU A 55 4.98 1.20 1.21
N ILE A 56 5.44 1.92 0.18
CA ILE A 56 5.95 1.32 -1.06
C ILE A 56 7.15 0.40 -0.80
N ALA A 57 8.08 0.82 0.08
CA ALA A 57 9.22 0.00 0.44
C ALA A 57 8.82 -1.33 1.12
N MET A 58 7.81 -1.29 2.00
CA MET A 58 7.26 -2.49 2.62
C MET A 58 6.62 -3.44 1.58
N ILE A 59 5.82 -2.91 0.65
CA ILE A 59 5.22 -3.71 -0.43
C ILE A 59 6.32 -4.36 -1.28
N ALA A 60 7.40 -3.63 -1.56
CA ALA A 60 8.53 -4.14 -2.31
C ALA A 60 9.29 -5.27 -1.57
N SER A 61 9.40 -5.20 -0.23
CA SER A 61 10.05 -6.25 0.55
C SER A 61 9.25 -7.55 0.58
N ILE A 62 7.92 -7.47 0.63
CA ILE A 62 7.02 -8.64 0.52
C ILE A 62 7.28 -9.38 -0.80
N ARG A 63 7.29 -8.64 -1.92
CA ARG A 63 7.58 -9.20 -3.25
C ARG A 63 8.98 -9.81 -3.36
N ALA A 64 9.96 -9.29 -2.62
CA ALA A 64 11.30 -9.85 -2.61
C ALA A 64 11.33 -11.21 -1.89
N HIS A 65 10.59 -11.35 -0.78
CA HIS A 65 10.51 -12.59 -0.03
C HIS A 65 9.76 -13.69 -0.79
N GLU A 66 8.66 -13.36 -1.49
CA GLU A 66 7.89 -14.33 -2.29
C GLU A 66 8.67 -14.94 -3.48
N ARG A 67 9.74 -14.28 -3.95
CA ARG A 67 10.55 -14.77 -5.08
C ARG A 67 11.80 -15.55 -4.65
N GLY A 68 12.15 -15.51 -3.38
CA GLY A 68 13.32 -16.21 -2.83
C GLY A 68 13.00 -17.51 -2.10
N SER A 69 11.72 -17.91 -2.06
CA SER A 69 11.24 -19.17 -1.48
C SER A 69 10.88 -20.19 -2.56
#